data_AF-A0A371IDY3-F1
#
_entry.id   AF-A0A371IDY3-F1
#
_cell.length_a   1.000
_cell.length_b   1.000
_cell.length_c   1.000
_cell.angle_alpha   90.00
_cell.angle_beta   90.00
_cell.angle_gamma   90.00
#
_symmetry.space_group_name_H-M   'P 1'
#
loop_
_entity.id
_entity.type
_entity.pdbx_description
1 polymer ?
#
loop_
_entity_poly.entity_id
_entity_poly.type
_entity_poly.pdbx_seq_one_letter_code
_entity_poly.pdbx_strand_id
1 'polypeptide(L)'
;MSHPWPFRMKLTTDGMRWDSLKISPSKEFEECVLGHMNESSRKALESWIPVNILIYDVDTCETYDAKLSKKESFWFDPMPVLGECSSSSSKADMRETPCYNLDKARKHFAYSIQPFRHIIRKRDLKYDQEIGLRYCGGEVLVAFEFSYPLHS
;
A
#
# COMPACT_ATOMS: atom_id res chain seq x y z
N MET A 1 4.25 -23.99 -12.74
CA MET A 1 4.37 -23.92 -11.27
C MET A 1 3.99 -22.51 -10.87
N SER A 2 2.95 -22.33 -10.05
CA SER A 2 2.58 -21.01 -9.54
C SER A 2 3.69 -20.51 -8.61
N HIS A 3 4.20 -19.30 -8.84
CA HIS A 3 5.18 -18.70 -7.94
C HIS A 3 4.60 -18.62 -6.52
N PRO A 4 5.39 -18.94 -5.46
CA PRO A 4 4.90 -18.90 -4.08
C PRO A 4 4.54 -17.49 -3.58
N TRP A 5 4.97 -16.46 -4.33
CA TRP A 5 4.78 -15.04 -4.05
C TRP A 5 3.99 -14.37 -5.19
N PRO A 6 2.65 -14.27 -5.11
CA PRO A 6 1.81 -13.68 -6.15
C PRO A 6 2.04 -12.17 -6.28
N PHE A 7 2.43 -11.50 -5.20
CA PHE A 7 2.78 -10.08 -5.23
C PHE A 7 4.28 -9.93 -5.01
N ARG A 8 4.99 -9.53 -6.07
CA ARG A 8 6.41 -9.18 -6.02
C ARG A 8 6.52 -7.69 -6.16
N MET A 9 7.15 -7.06 -5.17
CA MET A 9 7.18 -5.61 -5.06
C MET A 9 8.60 -5.13 -4.86
N LYS A 10 9.07 -4.31 -5.80
CA LYS A 10 10.34 -3.61 -5.65
C LYS A 10 10.21 -2.49 -4.62
N LEU A 11 11.05 -2.52 -3.59
CA LEU A 11 11.16 -1.43 -2.64
C LEU A 11 11.80 -0.23 -3.34
N THR A 12 11.04 0.85 -3.49
CA THR A 12 11.50 2.10 -4.10
C THR A 12 11.14 3.26 -3.19
N THR A 13 11.80 4.40 -3.36
CA THR A 13 11.49 5.61 -2.59
C THR A 13 10.04 6.06 -2.78
N ASP A 14 9.51 5.93 -4.01
CA ASP A 14 8.11 6.28 -4.33
C ASP A 14 7.12 5.21 -3.84
N GLY A 15 7.55 3.95 -3.81
CA GLY A 15 6.79 2.83 -3.25
C GLY A 15 6.77 2.80 -1.73
N MET A 16 7.69 3.52 -1.07
CA MET A 16 7.80 3.61 0.38
C MET A 16 7.84 5.08 0.81
N ARG A 17 6.65 5.70 0.90
CA ARG A 17 6.56 7.07 1.38
C ARG A 17 6.32 7.08 2.89
N TRP A 18 7.25 7.69 3.61
CA TRP A 18 7.25 7.83 5.07
C TRP A 18 7.25 6.47 5.78
N ASP A 19 6.08 5.95 6.15
CA ASP A 19 5.91 4.65 6.80
C ASP A 19 4.89 3.77 6.07
N SER A 20 4.55 4.16 4.84
CA SER A 20 3.52 3.55 4.03
C SER A 20 4.13 2.83 2.83
N LEU A 21 3.91 1.53 2.77
CA LEU A 21 4.18 0.73 1.57
C LEU A 21 3.01 0.88 0.61
N LYS A 22 3.29 1.42 -0.59
CA LYS A 22 2.34 1.56 -1.69
C LYS A 22 2.10 0.22 -2.35
N ILE A 23 0.83 -0.10 -2.59
CA ILE A 23 0.41 -1.23 -3.41
C ILE A 23 -0.53 -0.69 -4.49
N SER A 24 -0.16 -0.92 -5.75
CA SER A 24 -0.97 -0.50 -6.88
C SER A 24 -2.28 -1.30 -6.94
N PRO A 25 -3.43 -0.65 -7.19
CA PRO A 25 -4.67 -1.37 -7.44
C PRO A 25 -4.51 -2.15 -8.74
N SER A 26 -4.50 -3.47 -8.63
CA SER A 26 -4.42 -4.41 -9.75
C SER A 26 -5.54 -5.42 -9.61
N LYS A 27 -5.98 -5.97 -10.73
CA LYS A 27 -7.01 -7.00 -10.73
C LYS A 27 -6.57 -8.21 -9.91
N GLU A 28 -5.31 -8.62 -10.02
CA GLU A 28 -4.79 -9.74 -9.22
C GLU A 28 -4.81 -9.42 -7.71
N PHE A 29 -4.45 -8.19 -7.31
CA PHE A 29 -4.51 -7.78 -5.91
C PHE A 29 -5.93 -7.82 -5.37
N GLU A 30 -6.89 -7.26 -6.10
CA GLU A 30 -8.28 -7.24 -5.66
C GLU A 30 -8.87 -8.66 -5.59
N GLU A 31 -8.60 -9.51 -6.57
CA GLU A 31 -9.08 -10.90 -6.56
C GLU A 31 -8.45 -11.73 -5.43
N CYS A 32 -7.12 -11.69 -5.26
CA CYS A 32 -6.47 -12.53 -4.26
C CYS A 32 -6.61 -11.98 -2.83
N VAL A 33 -6.77 -10.67 -2.64
CA VAL A 33 -6.88 -10.06 -1.31
C VAL A 33 -8.34 -9.77 -0.97
N LEU A 34 -9.03 -8.95 -1.75
CA LEU A 34 -10.41 -8.54 -1.42
C LEU A 34 -11.42 -9.67 -1.62
N GLY A 35 -11.15 -10.57 -2.57
CA GLY A 35 -11.97 -11.78 -2.78
C GLY A 35 -11.97 -12.72 -1.59
N HIS A 36 -10.83 -12.85 -0.89
CA HIS A 36 -10.67 -13.71 0.28
C HIS A 36 -10.82 -12.98 1.62
N MET A 37 -10.92 -11.65 1.59
CA MET A 37 -11.19 -10.84 2.76
C MET A 37 -12.66 -10.96 3.19
N ASN A 38 -12.89 -10.96 4.51
CA ASN A 38 -14.25 -10.95 5.03
C ASN A 38 -15.03 -9.69 4.63
N GLU A 39 -16.35 -9.81 4.64
CA GLU A 39 -17.25 -8.78 4.13
C GLU A 39 -17.13 -7.45 4.88
N SER A 40 -16.98 -7.49 6.21
CA SER A 40 -16.87 -6.27 7.03
C SER A 40 -15.58 -5.50 6.73
N SER A 41 -14.46 -6.19 6.60
CA SER A 41 -13.17 -5.59 6.25
C SER A 41 -13.18 -5.05 4.81
N ARG A 42 -13.78 -5.77 3.87
CA ARG A 42 -13.94 -5.29 2.49
C ARG A 42 -14.79 -4.01 2.44
N LYS A 43 -15.95 -3.99 3.12
CA LYS A 43 -16.82 -2.81 3.23
C LYS A 43 -16.11 -1.63 3.89
N ALA A 44 -15.29 -1.88 4.90
CA ALA A 44 -14.47 -0.86 5.54
C ALA A 44 -13.49 -0.24 4.52
N LEU A 45 -12.73 -1.04 3.76
CA LEU A 45 -11.82 -0.54 2.73
C LEU A 45 -12.54 0.20 1.59
N GLU A 46 -13.71 -0.28 1.16
CA GLU A 46 -14.56 0.42 0.18
C GLU A 46 -15.02 1.78 0.68
N SER A 47 -15.26 1.89 1.99
CA SER A 47 -15.61 3.12 2.69
C SER A 47 -14.39 3.95 3.12
N TRP A 48 -13.19 3.61 2.62
CA TRP A 48 -11.92 4.29 2.95
C TRP A 48 -11.54 4.23 4.44
N ILE A 49 -12.09 3.27 5.17
CA ILE A 49 -11.75 3.01 6.57
C ILE A 49 -10.58 2.01 6.61
N PRO A 50 -9.48 2.32 7.34
CA PRO A 50 -8.37 1.38 7.49
C PRO A 50 -8.79 0.08 8.18
N VAL A 51 -8.25 -1.04 7.71
CA VAL A 51 -8.43 -2.38 8.28
C VAL A 51 -7.16 -2.80 8.98
N ASN A 52 -7.25 -3.29 10.21
CA ASN A 52 -6.11 -3.87 10.92
C ASN A 52 -5.71 -5.18 10.25
N ILE A 53 -4.41 -5.37 10.03
CA ILE A 53 -3.83 -6.54 9.40
C ILE A 53 -2.64 -7.05 10.22
N LEU A 54 -2.29 -8.31 10.03
CA LEU A 54 -1.02 -8.88 10.49
C LEU A 54 -0.09 -9.11 9.29
N ILE A 55 1.19 -8.89 9.50
CA ILE A 55 2.25 -9.21 8.53
C ILE A 55 3.18 -10.21 9.19
N TYR A 56 3.23 -11.43 8.66
CA TYR A 56 4.11 -12.49 9.13
C TYR A 56 5.34 -12.59 8.22
N ASP A 57 6.52 -12.31 8.78
CA ASP A 57 7.80 -12.53 8.12
C ASP A 57 8.18 -14.00 8.26
N VAL A 58 8.11 -14.74 7.15
CA VAL A 58 8.33 -16.20 7.16
C VAL A 58 9.81 -16.56 7.36
N ASP A 59 10.72 -15.61 7.12
CA ASP A 59 12.16 -15.87 7.19
C ASP A 59 12.68 -15.66 8.62
N THR A 60 12.06 -14.74 9.38
CA THR A 60 12.40 -14.48 10.79
C THR A 60 11.39 -15.05 11.78
N CYS A 61 10.27 -15.58 11.30
CA CYS A 61 9.14 -16.04 12.10
C CYS A 61 8.55 -14.96 13.01
N GLU A 62 8.59 -13.70 12.58
CA GLU A 62 8.09 -12.56 13.35
C GLU A 62 6.79 -12.01 12.77
N THR A 63 5.88 -11.57 13.64
CA THR A 63 4.59 -10.97 13.25
C THR A 63 4.56 -9.50 13.61
N TYR A 64 4.03 -8.67 12.71
CA TYR A 64 3.90 -7.23 12.85
C TYR A 64 2.46 -6.80 12.68
N ASP A 65 1.98 -5.94 13.58
CA ASP A 65 0.69 -5.26 13.44
C ASP A 65 0.79 -4.12 12.43
N ALA A 66 -0.14 -4.09 11.48
CA ALA A 66 -0.24 -3.02 10.50
C ALA A 66 -1.68 -2.71 10.15
N LYS A 67 -1.87 -1.75 9.25
CA LYS A 67 -3.16 -1.36 8.70
C LYS A 67 -3.08 -1.34 7.18
N LEU A 68 -4.05 -1.97 6.54
CA LEU A 68 -4.34 -1.81 5.12
C LEU A 68 -5.34 -0.67 4.95
N SER A 69 -5.06 0.26 4.05
CA SER A 69 -5.93 1.42 3.79
C SER A 69 -5.93 1.76 2.30
N LYS A 70 -7.01 2.40 1.83
CA LYS A 70 -6.97 3.15 0.57
C LYS A 70 -6.48 4.56 0.87
N LYS A 71 -5.58 5.08 0.05
CA LYS A 71 -5.08 6.46 0.10
C LYS A 71 -5.13 7.04 -1.31
N GLU A 72 -5.32 8.35 -1.42
CA GLU A 72 -5.18 9.01 -2.72
C GLU A 72 -3.75 8.83 -3.25
N SER A 73 -3.61 8.59 -4.55
CA SER A 73 -2.31 8.25 -5.14
C SER A 73 -1.28 9.38 -4.98
N PHE A 74 -1.72 10.65 -4.89
CA PHE A 74 -0.83 11.80 -4.70
C PHE A 74 -0.04 11.74 -3.39
N TRP A 75 -0.53 10.99 -2.40
CA TRP A 75 0.22 10.67 -1.20
C TRP A 75 1.46 9.84 -1.47
N PHE A 76 1.71 9.37 -2.70
CA PHE A 76 2.94 8.69 -3.08
C PHE A 76 3.73 9.43 -4.17
N ASP A 77 3.26 10.60 -4.62
CA ASP A 77 3.96 11.36 -5.65
C ASP A 77 5.25 11.97 -5.07
N PRO A 78 6.34 12.00 -5.84
CA PRO A 78 7.56 12.70 -5.44
C PRO A 78 7.22 14.16 -5.15
N MET A 79 7.85 14.72 -4.11
CA MET A 79 7.66 16.12 -3.79
C MET A 79 8.13 16.95 -4.99
N PRO A 80 7.31 17.88 -5.52
CA PRO A 80 7.72 18.69 -6.65
C PRO A 80 9.02 19.41 -6.27
N VAL A 81 10.02 19.31 -7.13
CA VAL A 81 11.29 20.00 -6.93
C VAL A 81 10.97 21.49 -6.89
N LEU A 82 11.37 22.18 -5.81
CA LEU A 82 11.23 23.63 -5.65
C LEU A 82 11.77 24.34 -6.91
N GLY A 83 10.88 24.77 -7.80
CA GLY A 83 11.22 25.43 -9.07
C GLY A 83 10.41 24.99 -10.28
N GLU A 84 9.82 23.79 -10.29
CA GLU A 84 8.93 23.36 -11.37
C GLU A 84 7.48 23.75 -11.05
N CYS A 85 7.17 25.04 -11.22
CA CYS A 85 5.80 25.43 -11.52
C CYS A 85 5.45 24.83 -12.89
N SER A 86 4.84 23.65 -12.91
CA SER A 86 4.18 23.17 -14.12
C SER A 86 3.18 24.24 -14.56
N SER A 87 3.42 24.81 -15.72
CA SER A 87 2.60 25.82 -16.37
C SER A 87 1.22 25.24 -16.72
N SER A 88 0.32 25.23 -15.73
CA SER A 88 -1.12 25.23 -15.92
C SER A 88 -1.73 26.25 -14.96
N SER A 89 -1.21 27.47 -15.03
CA SER A 89 -1.80 28.65 -14.42
C SER A 89 -3.08 29.04 -15.17
N SER A 90 -4.16 28.31 -14.92
CA SER A 90 -5.49 28.91 -14.96
C SER A 90 -5.61 29.71 -13.66
N LYS A 91 -5.46 31.03 -13.77
CA LYS A 91 -5.74 31.98 -12.69
C LYS A 91 -7.14 31.69 -12.13
N ALA A 92 -7.22 31.34 -10.86
CA ALA A 92 -8.41 31.56 -10.05
C ALA A 92 -8.00 31.81 -8.61
N ASP A 93 -8.61 32.84 -8.05
CA ASP A 93 -8.32 33.52 -6.80
C ASP A 93 -8.18 32.65 -5.55
N MET A 94 -7.46 33.21 -4.58
CA MET A 94 -7.51 32.79 -3.19
C MET A 94 -8.95 32.77 -2.67
N ARG A 95 -9.37 31.60 -2.17
CA ARG A 95 -10.33 31.32 -1.07
C ARG A 95 -11.30 30.22 -1.46
N GLU A 96 -10.84 28.98 -1.46
CA GLU A 96 -11.69 27.83 -1.18
C GLU A 96 -10.80 26.76 -0.56
N THR A 97 -11.10 26.38 0.69
CA THR A 97 -10.59 25.15 1.29
C THR A 97 -10.89 24.04 0.28
N PRO A 98 -9.91 23.24 -0.20
CA PRO A 98 -10.19 22.26 -1.24
C PRO A 98 -11.23 21.28 -0.69
N CYS A 99 -12.48 21.44 -1.14
CA CYS A 99 -13.56 20.54 -0.82
C CYS A 99 -13.11 19.15 -1.29
N TYR A 100 -12.89 18.26 -0.32
CA TYR A 100 -12.37 16.92 -0.54
C TYR A 100 -13.26 16.19 -1.56
N ASN A 101 -12.77 16.03 -2.78
CA ASN A 101 -13.53 15.38 -3.86
C ASN A 101 -13.29 13.87 -3.80
N LEU A 102 -14.13 13.19 -3.03
CA LEU A 102 -14.14 11.72 -2.91
C LEU A 102 -14.17 11.00 -4.26
N ASP A 103 -14.87 11.55 -5.26
CA ASP A 103 -15.01 10.90 -6.56
C ASP A 103 -13.72 10.96 -7.39
N LYS A 104 -12.94 12.03 -7.27
CA LYS A 104 -11.58 12.09 -7.85
C LYS A 104 -10.62 11.18 -7.09
N ALA A 105 -10.68 11.17 -5.76
CA ALA A 105 -9.88 10.27 -4.93
C ALA A 105 -10.15 8.79 -5.27
N ARG A 106 -11.41 8.42 -5.53
CA ARG A 106 -11.81 7.08 -5.98
C ARG A 106 -11.27 6.68 -7.35
N LYS A 107 -10.97 7.64 -8.23
CA LYS A 107 -10.37 7.37 -9.55
C LYS A 107 -8.85 7.19 -9.48
N HIS A 108 -8.20 7.81 -8.50
CA HIS A 108 -6.75 7.83 -8.35
C HIS A 108 -6.38 7.50 -6.90
N PHE A 109 -6.42 6.21 -6.56
CA PHE A 109 -6.02 5.71 -5.25
C PHE A 109 -4.92 4.65 -5.36
N ALA A 110 -4.26 4.41 -4.24
CA ALA A 110 -3.40 3.26 -4.02
C ALA A 110 -3.80 2.58 -2.71
N TYR A 111 -3.53 1.29 -2.61
CA TYR A 111 -3.53 0.61 -1.32
C TYR A 111 -2.24 0.96 -0.57
N SER A 112 -2.33 1.01 0.75
CA SER A 112 -1.23 1.37 1.63
C SER A 112 -1.21 0.45 2.82
N ILE A 113 -0.06 -0.16 3.09
CA ILE A 113 0.24 -0.86 4.34
C ILE A 113 1.08 0.05 5.24
N GLN A 114 0.64 0.27 6.48
CA GLN A 114 1.35 1.09 7.47
C GLN A 114 1.11 0.61 8.91
N PRO A 115 2.09 0.69 9.82
CA PRO A 115 3.49 1.02 9.57
C PRO A 115 4.23 -0.12 8.84
N PHE A 116 5.23 0.19 8.01
CA PHE A 116 6.01 -0.82 7.27
C PHE A 116 7.52 -0.52 7.26
N ARG A 117 7.94 0.73 7.48
CA ARG A 117 9.35 1.14 7.48
C ARG A 117 10.14 0.47 8.59
N HIS A 118 9.51 0.15 9.71
CA HIS A 118 10.16 -0.56 10.81
C HIS A 118 10.57 -1.99 10.40
N ILE A 119 9.76 -2.68 9.59
CA ILE A 119 10.09 -4.00 9.02
C ILE A 119 11.33 -3.88 8.12
N ILE A 120 11.34 -2.90 7.21
CA ILE A 120 12.49 -2.59 6.34
C ILE A 120 13.76 -2.37 7.15
N ARG A 121 13.70 -1.55 8.20
CA ARG A 121 14.85 -1.27 9.07
C ARG A 121 15.34 -2.51 9.80
N LYS A 122 14.42 -3.31 10.36
CA LYS A 122 14.77 -4.50 11.15
C LYS A 122 15.36 -5.62 10.28
N ARG A 123 14.90 -5.72 9.04
CA ARG A 123 15.39 -6.69 8.05
C ARG A 123 16.57 -6.18 7.22
N ASP A 124 17.09 -4.98 7.52
CA ASP A 124 18.16 -4.31 6.78
C ASP A 124 17.92 -4.28 5.25
N LEU A 125 16.66 -4.05 4.86
CA LEU A 125 16.27 -4.04 3.44
C LEU A 125 16.67 -2.73 2.77
N LYS A 126 17.10 -2.85 1.51
CA LYS A 126 17.55 -1.75 0.66
C LYS A 126 16.51 -1.38 -0.38
N TYR A 127 16.48 -0.10 -0.74
CA TYR A 127 15.60 0.45 -1.78
C TYR A 127 16.12 0.10 -3.17
N ASP A 128 15.84 -1.10 -3.61
CA ASP A 128 16.14 -1.71 -4.92
C ASP A 128 15.85 -3.22 -4.88
N GLN A 129 15.79 -3.77 -3.66
CA GLN A 129 15.40 -5.13 -3.39
C GLN A 129 13.92 -5.37 -3.66
N GLU A 130 13.61 -6.58 -4.08
CA GLU A 130 12.25 -7.04 -4.35
C GLU A 130 11.78 -7.97 -3.24
N ILE A 131 10.63 -7.65 -2.66
CA ILE A 131 10.02 -8.42 -1.58
C ILE A 131 8.82 -9.22 -2.09
N GLY A 132 8.56 -10.35 -1.43
CA GLY A 132 7.39 -11.17 -1.67
C GLY A 132 6.30 -10.85 -0.68
N LEU A 133 5.08 -10.70 -1.16
CA LEU A 133 3.88 -10.58 -0.35
C LEU A 133 2.84 -11.59 -0.84
N ARG A 134 2.18 -12.27 0.08
CA ARG A 134 1.03 -13.12 -0.25
C ARG A 134 -0.03 -13.01 0.83
N TYR A 135 -1.28 -13.06 0.40
CA TYR A 135 -2.39 -13.11 1.35
C TYR A 135 -2.44 -14.50 1.99
N CYS A 136 -2.48 -14.54 3.32
CA CYS A 136 -2.67 -15.76 4.11
C CYS A 136 -3.79 -15.62 5.15
N GLY A 137 -4.53 -14.51 5.11
CA GLY A 137 -5.66 -14.25 5.98
C GLY A 137 -6.83 -15.20 5.74
N GLY A 138 -7.69 -15.29 6.75
CA GLY A 138 -8.93 -16.07 6.70
C GLY A 138 -10.17 -15.18 6.90
N GLU A 139 -11.31 -15.81 7.15
CA GLU A 139 -12.58 -15.10 7.37
C GLU A 139 -12.55 -14.19 8.62
N VAL A 140 -11.66 -14.45 9.57
CA VAL A 140 -11.62 -13.70 10.84
C VAL A 140 -10.61 -12.56 10.80
N LEU A 141 -9.48 -12.75 10.12
CA LEU A 141 -8.36 -11.82 10.18
C LEU A 141 -7.67 -11.69 8.82
N VAL A 142 -7.39 -10.44 8.46
CA VAL A 142 -6.62 -10.09 7.26
C VAL A 142 -5.14 -10.21 7.60
N ALA A 143 -4.45 -11.16 6.97
CA ALA A 143 -3.04 -11.39 7.17
C ALA A 143 -2.29 -11.51 5.84
N PHE A 144 -1.04 -11.09 5.87
CA PHE A 144 -0.09 -11.25 4.79
C PHE A 144 1.16 -11.96 5.28
N GLU A 145 1.70 -12.82 4.44
CA GLU A 145 3.04 -13.34 4.58
C GLU A 145 4.01 -12.51 3.73
N PHE A 146 5.20 -12.30 4.29
CA PHE A 146 6.28 -11.50 3.75
C PHE A 146 7.57 -12.32 3.72
N SER A 147 8.38 -12.17 2.67
CA SER A 147 9.72 -12.79 2.57
C SER A 147 10.70 -11.96 1.75
N TYR A 148 11.97 -12.04 2.16
CA TYR A 148 13.16 -11.62 1.43
C TYR A 148 14.41 -12.42 1.91
N PRO A 149 15.19 -13.05 1.02
CA PRO A 149 15.05 -13.05 -0.44
C PRO A 149 13.88 -13.92 -0.92
N LEU A 150 13.42 -13.71 -2.16
CA LEU A 150 12.36 -14.53 -2.75
C LEU A 150 12.83 -15.97 -2.95
N HIS A 151 12.46 -16.86 -2.04
CA HIS A 151 12.67 -18.29 -2.20
C HIS A 151 11.73 -18.86 -3.29
N SER A 152 12.30 -19.67 -4.19
CA SER A 152 11.65 -20.28 -5.35
C SER A 152 10.97 -21.60 -5.04
#